data_AF-A0A8T5MHS7-F1
#
_entry.id   AF-A0A8T5MHS7-F1
#
_cell.length_a   1.000
_cell.length_b   1.000
_cell.length_c   1.000
_cell.angle_alpha   90.00
_cell.angle_beta   90.00
_cell.angle_gamma   90.00
#
_symmetry.space_group_name_H-M   'P 1'
#
loop_
_entity.id
_entity.type
_entity.pdbx_description
1 polymer ?
#
loop_
_entity_poly.entity_id
_entity_poly.type
_entity_poly.pdbx_seq_one_letter_code
_entity_poly.pdbx_strand_id
1 'polypeptide(L)'
;MKAPKFVFNCKRTGMCCETRDSIDVFIDDIERWWNDGNFAKIFADMQVVTAGGPPIKLQIKKEGPCTFRENERCTIYETRPISCQAFPLGWNSKNFILVDEECPGIGKGTMTSEALEEIRNAAKVEYDARIRTAAILPALHAIILTATMKASEEAMSKLSDEDKEKLKKIFDSAK
;
A
#
# COMPACT_ATOMS: atom_id res chain seq x y z
N MET A 1 -13.89 20.64 29.15
CA MET A 1 -12.70 21.10 28.39
C MET A 1 -13.03 21.01 26.91
N LYS A 2 -12.72 22.06 26.12
CA LYS A 2 -12.88 22.02 24.65
C LYS A 2 -11.80 21.08 24.10
N ALA A 3 -12.17 20.14 23.23
CA ALA A 3 -11.19 19.25 22.61
C ALA A 3 -10.08 20.09 21.93
N PRO A 4 -8.79 19.69 22.05
CA PRO A 4 -7.70 20.43 21.42
C PRO A 4 -7.94 20.52 19.91
N LYS A 5 -7.78 21.73 19.34
CA LYS A 5 -7.95 21.96 17.91
C LYS A 5 -6.78 21.27 17.19
N PHE A 6 -7.08 20.28 16.35
CA PHE A 6 -6.08 19.68 15.47
C PHE A 6 -5.55 20.77 14.51
N VAL A 7 -4.23 20.93 14.50
CA VAL A 7 -3.49 21.82 13.60
C VAL A 7 -2.35 21.02 13.00
N PHE A 8 -2.20 21.08 11.69
CA PHE A 8 -1.22 20.34 10.95
C PHE A 8 -0.75 21.13 9.73
N ASN A 9 0.57 21.17 9.56
CA ASN A 9 1.21 21.69 8.36
C ASN A 9 2.41 20.81 8.02
N CYS A 10 2.30 20.00 6.97
CA CYS A 10 3.36 19.11 6.52
C CYS A 10 4.64 19.89 6.23
N LYS A 11 5.70 19.61 6.98
CA LYS A 11 7.01 20.26 6.81
C LYS A 11 7.89 19.66 5.71
N ARG A 12 7.39 18.62 5.03
CA ARG A 12 8.12 17.89 3.97
C ARG A 12 9.53 17.46 4.39
N THR A 13 9.68 17.03 5.64
CA THR A 13 10.95 16.58 6.22
C THR A 13 11.36 15.17 5.78
N GLY A 14 10.45 14.43 5.16
CA GLY A 14 10.68 13.02 4.81
C GLY A 14 10.69 12.06 6.01
N MET A 15 10.43 12.54 7.23
CA MET A 15 10.43 11.69 8.43
C MET A 15 9.46 10.51 8.32
N CYS A 16 8.25 10.72 7.79
CA CYS A 16 7.28 9.64 7.60
C CYS A 16 7.75 8.57 6.60
N CYS A 17 8.68 8.91 5.71
CA CYS A 17 9.31 7.94 4.81
C CYS A 17 10.37 7.10 5.54
N GLU A 18 10.96 7.62 6.60
CA GLU A 18 11.95 6.93 7.43
C GLU A 18 11.27 6.07 8.51
N THR A 19 10.36 6.66 9.29
CA THR A 19 9.83 6.09 10.54
C THR A 19 8.75 5.01 10.33
N ARG A 20 7.99 5.07 9.22
CA ARG A 20 6.92 4.10 8.96
C ARG A 20 7.49 2.77 8.48
N ASP A 21 7.12 1.66 9.10
CA ASP A 21 7.57 0.31 8.69
C ASP A 21 7.22 -0.03 7.24
N SER A 22 6.01 0.37 6.82
CA SER A 22 5.52 0.17 5.46
C SER A 22 4.55 1.26 5.03
N ILE A 23 4.41 1.42 3.72
CA ILE A 23 3.43 2.32 3.10
C ILE A 23 2.36 1.47 2.42
N ASP A 24 1.17 1.43 3.01
CA ASP A 24 0.05 0.71 2.41
C ASP A 24 -0.37 1.36 1.08
N VAL A 25 -0.64 0.51 0.09
CA VAL A 25 -1.17 0.86 -1.22
C VAL A 25 -2.54 0.22 -1.36
N PHE A 26 -3.49 0.97 -1.92
CA PHE A 26 -4.86 0.49 -2.15
C PHE A 26 -5.14 0.30 -3.64
N ILE A 27 -6.20 -0.44 -3.97
CA ILE A 27 -6.60 -0.66 -5.37
C ILE A 27 -6.88 0.67 -6.07
N ASP A 28 -7.47 1.63 -5.35
CA ASP A 28 -7.75 2.99 -5.81
C ASP A 28 -6.45 3.76 -6.16
N ASP A 29 -5.31 3.44 -5.52
CA ASP A 29 -4.01 4.02 -5.91
C ASP A 29 -3.54 3.48 -7.26
N ILE A 30 -3.73 2.19 -7.52
CA ILE A 30 -3.35 1.56 -8.79
C ILE A 30 -4.12 2.20 -9.95
N GLU A 31 -5.44 2.36 -9.79
CA GLU A 31 -6.30 3.01 -10.78
C GLU A 31 -5.83 4.45 -11.06
N ARG A 32 -5.59 5.24 -10.01
CA ARG A 32 -5.08 6.62 -10.15
C ARG A 32 -3.74 6.67 -10.87
N TRP A 33 -2.78 5.83 -10.48
CA TRP A 33 -1.46 5.82 -11.10
C TRP A 33 -1.49 5.39 -12.55
N TRP A 34 -2.40 4.48 -12.92
CA TRP A 34 -2.61 4.11 -14.31
C TRP A 34 -3.10 5.30 -15.14
N ASN A 35 -4.15 5.98 -14.65
CA ASN A 35 -4.76 7.12 -15.33
C ASN A 35 -3.81 8.31 -15.46
N ASP A 36 -2.98 8.54 -14.44
CA ASP A 36 -2.04 9.67 -14.40
C ASP A 36 -0.67 9.34 -15.01
N GLY A 37 -0.49 8.16 -15.62
CA GLY A 37 0.76 7.74 -16.27
C GLY A 37 1.93 7.45 -15.32
N ASN A 38 1.67 7.31 -14.02
CA ASN A 38 2.67 7.08 -12.98
C ASN A 38 2.83 5.59 -12.60
N PHE A 39 1.97 4.71 -13.11
CA PHE A 39 1.93 3.30 -12.70
C PHE A 39 3.27 2.59 -12.85
N ALA A 40 3.89 2.63 -14.04
CA ALA A 40 5.15 1.94 -14.30
C ALA A 40 6.28 2.38 -13.36
N LYS A 41 6.32 3.67 -13.00
CA LYS A 41 7.31 4.23 -12.07
C LYS A 41 7.16 3.68 -10.65
N ILE A 42 5.93 3.43 -10.20
CA ILE A 42 5.64 3.07 -8.81
C ILE A 42 5.55 1.55 -8.63
N PHE A 43 5.03 0.85 -9.65
CA PHE A 43 4.80 -0.58 -9.62
C PHE A 43 6.07 -1.40 -9.33
N ALA A 44 7.23 -0.95 -9.81
CA ALA A 44 8.51 -1.64 -9.59
C ALA A 44 8.88 -1.82 -8.11
N ASP A 45 8.39 -0.93 -7.24
CA ASP A 45 8.66 -0.95 -5.81
C ASP A 45 7.49 -1.48 -4.97
N MET A 46 6.42 -1.93 -5.62
CA MET A 46 5.28 -2.53 -4.94
C MET A 46 5.55 -3.99 -4.61
N GLN A 47 5.09 -4.42 -3.44
CA GLN A 47 5.09 -5.81 -3.05
C GLN A 47 3.72 -6.24 -2.54
N VAL A 48 3.41 -7.51 -2.79
CA VAL A 48 2.31 -8.21 -2.14
C VAL A 48 2.86 -8.88 -0.89
N VAL A 49 2.31 -8.53 0.27
CA VAL A 49 2.66 -9.15 1.55
C VAL A 49 1.55 -10.12 1.93
N THR A 50 1.94 -11.38 2.14
CA THR A 50 1.06 -12.45 2.62
C THR A 50 1.70 -13.11 3.84
N ALA A 51 0.92 -13.35 4.90
CA ALA A 51 1.40 -14.03 6.11
C ALA A 51 1.06 -15.54 6.05
N GLY A 52 1.30 -16.19 4.90
CA GLY A 52 0.85 -17.57 4.66
C GLY A 52 -0.68 -17.71 4.49
N GLY A 53 -1.38 -16.59 4.31
CA GLY A 53 -2.83 -16.50 4.16
C GLY A 53 -3.30 -15.04 4.25
N PRO A 54 -4.63 -14.78 4.19
CA PRO A 54 -5.19 -13.46 4.45
C PRO A 54 -4.78 -12.93 5.85
N PRO A 55 -4.53 -11.62 6.00
CA PRO A 55 -4.76 -10.57 5.01
C PRO A 55 -3.64 -10.46 3.97
N ILE A 56 -4.03 -10.29 2.72
CA ILE A 56 -3.13 -9.88 1.63
C ILE A 56 -3.06 -8.36 1.66
N LYS A 57 -1.86 -7.80 1.64
CA LYS A 57 -1.64 -6.35 1.57
C LYS A 57 -0.79 -5.99 0.37
N LEU A 58 -1.04 -4.81 -0.20
CA LEU A 58 -0.12 -4.17 -1.13
C LEU A 58 0.63 -3.08 -0.39
N GLN A 59 1.95 -3.08 -0.52
CA GLN A 59 2.78 -2.13 0.18
C GLN A 59 3.94 -1.66 -0.70
N ILE A 60 4.35 -0.43 -0.47
CA ILE A 60 5.68 0.08 -0.85
C ILE A 60 6.50 0.06 0.45
N LYS A 61 7.77 -0.36 0.37
CA LYS A 61 8.78 -0.50 1.44
C LYS A 61 8.89 -1.92 2.01
N LYS A 62 10.13 -2.42 2.08
CA LYS A 62 10.47 -3.72 2.67
C LYS A 62 11.60 -3.64 3.69
N GLU A 63 12.61 -2.79 3.49
CA GLU A 63 13.72 -2.56 4.45
C GLU A 63 14.30 -1.14 4.27
N GLY A 64 14.71 -0.46 5.35
CA GLY A 64 15.32 0.88 5.29
C GLY A 64 14.30 2.03 5.15
N PRO A 65 14.65 3.22 4.64
CA PRO A 65 13.70 4.29 4.30
C PRO A 65 12.83 3.97 3.06
N CYS A 66 11.73 4.69 2.85
CA CYS A 66 10.92 4.55 1.64
C CYS A 66 11.76 4.80 0.37
N THR A 67 11.63 3.92 -0.62
CA THR A 67 12.34 3.99 -1.91
C THR A 67 12.17 5.33 -2.65
N PHE A 68 11.02 5.99 -2.48
CA PHE A 68 10.72 7.28 -3.11
C PHE A 68 11.27 8.48 -2.31
N ARG A 69 12.10 8.25 -1.30
CA ARG A 69 12.77 9.32 -0.55
C ARG A 69 14.14 9.61 -1.17
N GLU A 70 14.29 10.81 -1.70
CA GLU A 70 15.55 11.32 -2.24
C GLU A 70 15.83 12.71 -1.65
N ASN A 71 17.04 12.92 -1.12
CA ASN A 71 17.42 14.19 -0.47
C ASN A 71 16.37 14.71 0.52
N GLU A 72 15.89 13.81 1.40
CA GLU A 72 14.85 14.08 2.42
C GLU A 72 13.46 14.43 1.87
N ARG A 73 13.23 14.29 0.55
CA ARG A 73 11.96 14.63 -0.10
C ARG A 73 11.34 13.43 -0.80
N CYS A 74 10.02 13.46 -0.91
CA CYS A 74 9.28 12.44 -1.64
C CYS A 74 9.26 12.75 -3.15
N THR A 75 9.82 11.86 -3.96
CA THR A 75 9.90 12.00 -5.44
C THR A 75 8.57 11.73 -6.15
N ILE A 76 7.56 11.27 -5.41
CA ILE A 76 6.18 11.06 -5.89
C ILE A 76 5.17 11.87 -5.08
N TYR A 77 5.57 12.98 -4.46
CA TYR A 77 4.72 13.72 -3.50
C TYR A 77 3.32 14.04 -4.04
N GLU A 78 3.20 14.51 -5.28
CA GLU A 78 1.91 14.87 -5.89
C GLU A 78 1.03 13.66 -6.22
N THR A 79 1.64 12.50 -6.48
CA THR A 79 0.92 11.25 -6.78
C THR A 79 1.04 10.22 -5.65
N ARG A 80 1.35 10.67 -4.44
CA ARG A 80 1.62 9.79 -3.29
C ARG A 80 0.42 8.87 -3.01
N PRO A 81 0.65 7.66 -2.46
CA PRO A 81 -0.43 6.75 -2.11
C PRO A 81 -1.46 7.40 -1.18
N ILE A 82 -2.71 6.97 -1.23
CA ILE A 82 -3.80 7.47 -0.38
C ILE A 82 -3.40 7.43 1.11
N SER A 83 -2.72 6.37 1.56
CA SER A 83 -2.23 6.26 2.94
C SER A 83 -1.24 7.38 3.31
N CYS A 84 -0.43 7.87 2.36
CA CYS A 84 0.46 9.01 2.54
C CYS A 84 -0.27 10.37 2.42
N GLN A 85 -1.40 10.44 1.73
CA GLN A 85 -2.21 11.65 1.64
C GLN A 85 -2.94 11.93 2.95
N ALA A 86 -3.44 10.89 3.61
CA ALA A 86 -4.14 10.99 4.89
C ALA A 86 -3.19 11.34 6.06
N PHE A 87 -1.93 10.92 5.99
CA PHE A 87 -0.95 11.10 7.05
C PHE A 87 -0.80 12.56 7.53
N PRO A 88 -0.78 12.84 8.84
CA PRO A 88 -0.76 11.91 9.98
C PRO A 88 -2.15 11.62 10.57
N LEU A 89 -3.23 11.97 9.88
CA LEU A 89 -4.60 11.80 10.37
C LEU A 89 -5.22 10.51 9.81
N GLY A 90 -5.79 9.69 10.68
CA GLY A 90 -6.57 8.50 10.34
C GLY A 90 -8.04 8.66 10.71
N TRP A 91 -8.89 7.82 10.12
CA TRP A 91 -10.30 7.69 10.48
C TRP A 91 -10.60 6.24 10.84
N ASN A 92 -11.29 5.99 11.96
CA ASN A 92 -11.60 4.64 12.43
C ASN A 92 -13.08 4.27 12.36
N SER A 93 -13.83 4.88 11.43
CA SER A 93 -15.31 4.85 11.30
C SER A 93 -16.10 5.72 12.28
N LYS A 94 -15.50 6.13 13.41
CA LYS A 94 -16.19 6.90 14.46
C LYS A 94 -15.47 8.19 14.82
N ASN A 95 -14.15 8.12 14.91
CA ASN A 95 -13.30 9.22 15.37
C ASN A 95 -12.11 9.39 14.44
N PHE A 96 -11.65 10.64 14.36
CA PHE A 96 -10.33 10.93 13.80
C PHE A 96 -9.27 10.59 14.84
N ILE A 97 -8.18 9.98 14.40
CA ILE A 97 -7.04 9.57 15.24
C ILE A 97 -5.75 10.07 14.62
N LEU A 98 -4.71 10.28 15.44
CA LEU A 98 -3.37 10.47 14.93
C LEU A 98 -2.76 9.08 14.70
N VAL A 99 -2.27 8.83 13.49
CA VAL A 99 -1.53 7.58 13.19
C VAL A 99 -0.05 7.70 13.55
N ASP A 100 0.42 8.93 13.75
CA ASP A 100 1.78 9.26 14.19
C ASP A 100 1.73 10.59 14.94
N GLU A 101 1.88 10.53 16.27
CA GLU A 101 1.87 11.70 17.15
C GLU A 101 3.19 12.49 17.09
N GLU A 102 4.27 11.86 16.61
CA GLU A 102 5.61 12.44 16.53
C GLU A 102 5.83 13.24 15.23
N CYS A 103 4.84 13.24 14.33
CA CYS A 103 4.92 13.98 13.09
C CYS A 103 5.25 15.47 13.35
N PRO A 104 6.36 16.01 12.81
CA PRO A 104 6.84 17.35 13.14
C PRO A 104 5.94 18.47 12.60
N GLY A 105 4.97 18.12 11.76
CA GLY A 105 3.95 19.06 11.26
C GLY A 105 2.79 19.29 12.23
N ILE A 106 2.62 18.44 13.25
CA ILE A 106 1.53 18.56 14.23
C ILE A 106 1.75 19.78 15.12
N GLY A 107 0.68 20.55 15.33
CA GLY A 107 0.68 21.77 16.13
C GLY A 107 1.46 22.93 15.51
N LYS A 108 1.92 22.82 14.26
CA LYS A 108 2.73 23.86 13.61
C LYS A 108 1.90 24.77 12.72
N GLY A 109 2.01 26.08 12.97
CA GLY A 109 1.39 27.11 12.15
C GLY A 109 -0.12 27.24 12.39
N THR A 110 -0.84 27.64 11.36
CA THR A 110 -2.30 27.82 11.38
C THR A 110 -2.94 26.95 10.31
N MET A 111 -4.15 26.44 10.59
CA MET A 111 -4.98 25.76 9.61
C MET A 111 -6.27 26.54 9.37
N THR A 112 -6.64 26.68 8.10
CA THR A 112 -7.97 27.14 7.70
C THR A 112 -8.99 26.01 7.89
N SER A 113 -10.28 26.34 7.80
CA SER A 113 -11.34 25.34 7.89
C SER A 113 -11.30 24.39 6.69
N GLU A 114 -10.96 24.90 5.52
CA GLU A 114 -10.83 24.16 4.26
C GLU A 114 -9.68 23.15 4.36
N ALA A 115 -8.50 23.58 4.81
CA ALA A 115 -7.36 22.68 5.01
C ALA A 115 -7.66 21.58 6.04
N LEU A 116 -8.45 21.89 7.08
CA LEU A 116 -8.90 20.90 8.07
C LEU A 116 -9.89 19.90 7.45
N GLU A 117 -10.77 20.37 6.57
CA GLU A 117 -11.73 19.52 5.86
C GLU A 117 -11.01 18.61 4.85
N GLU A 118 -10.04 19.13 4.10
CA GLU A 118 -9.24 18.37 3.14
C GLU A 118 -8.55 17.17 3.79
N ILE A 119 -7.83 17.36 4.90
CA ILE A 119 -7.14 16.26 5.57
C ILE A 119 -8.12 15.27 6.23
N ARG A 120 -9.27 15.73 6.72
CA ARG A 120 -10.33 14.85 7.22
C ARG A 120 -10.95 14.00 6.11
N ASN A 121 -11.13 14.58 4.94
CA ASN A 121 -11.62 13.87 3.76
C ASN A 121 -10.58 12.86 3.28
N ALA A 122 -9.30 13.22 3.24
CA ALA A 122 -8.21 12.29 2.93
C ALA A 122 -8.19 11.09 3.90
N ALA A 123 -8.38 11.32 5.21
CA ALA A 123 -8.44 10.25 6.21
C ALA A 123 -9.66 9.32 6.02
N LYS A 124 -10.81 9.85 5.60
CA LYS A 124 -11.99 9.02 5.28
C LYS A 124 -11.80 8.24 3.98
N VAL A 125 -11.23 8.85 2.95
CA VAL A 125 -10.89 8.20 1.69
C VAL A 125 -9.91 7.05 1.92
N GLU A 126 -8.91 7.25 2.78
CA GLU A 126 -8.00 6.17 3.21
C GLU A 126 -8.76 5.02 3.85
N TYR A 127 -9.65 5.31 4.81
CA TYR A 127 -10.45 4.28 5.46
C TYR A 127 -11.26 3.47 4.45
N ASP A 128 -11.97 4.15 3.54
CA ASP A 128 -12.82 3.50 2.54
C ASP A 128 -12.00 2.67 1.54
N ALA A 129 -10.88 3.21 1.05
CA ALA A 129 -9.96 2.51 0.14
C ALA A 129 -9.33 1.28 0.81
N ARG A 130 -9.00 1.37 2.10
CA ARG A 130 -8.47 0.25 2.87
C ARG A 130 -9.49 -0.86 3.05
N ILE A 131 -10.73 -0.53 3.42
CA ILE A 131 -11.81 -1.53 3.56
C ILE A 131 -12.12 -2.18 2.20
N ARG A 132 -12.23 -1.39 1.14
CA ARG A 132 -12.44 -1.88 -0.23
C ARG A 132 -11.32 -2.83 -0.67
N THR A 133 -10.07 -2.42 -0.48
CA THR A 133 -8.90 -3.24 -0.83
C THR A 133 -8.89 -4.55 -0.03
N ALA A 134 -9.15 -4.49 1.27
CA ALA A 134 -9.21 -5.68 2.12
C ALA A 134 -10.32 -6.67 1.70
N ALA A 135 -11.42 -6.18 1.12
CA ALA A 135 -12.50 -7.03 0.62
C ALA A 135 -12.18 -7.64 -0.77
N ILE A 136 -11.61 -6.85 -1.68
CA ILE A 136 -11.43 -7.24 -3.09
C ILE A 136 -10.15 -8.05 -3.29
N LEU A 137 -9.03 -7.64 -2.68
CA LEU A 137 -7.72 -8.18 -2.98
C LEU A 137 -7.60 -9.69 -2.70
N PRO A 138 -8.12 -10.24 -1.57
CA PRO A 138 -8.10 -11.68 -1.35
C PRO A 138 -8.91 -12.47 -2.40
N ALA A 139 -10.06 -11.95 -2.82
CA ALA A 139 -10.89 -12.58 -3.84
C ALA A 139 -10.19 -12.59 -5.20
N LEU A 140 -9.59 -11.45 -5.60
CA LEU A 140 -8.82 -11.35 -6.83
C LEU A 140 -7.63 -12.32 -6.83
N HIS A 141 -6.90 -12.38 -5.72
CA HIS A 141 -5.78 -13.31 -5.58
C HIS A 141 -6.23 -14.78 -5.70
N ALA A 142 -7.35 -15.15 -5.07
CA ALA A 142 -7.89 -16.51 -5.16
C ALA A 142 -8.30 -16.88 -6.60
N ILE A 143 -8.90 -15.95 -7.35
CA ILE A 143 -9.26 -16.15 -8.76
C ILE A 143 -8.00 -16.39 -9.60
N ILE A 144 -6.99 -15.53 -9.46
CA ILE A 144 -5.73 -15.64 -10.21
C ILE A 144 -5.01 -16.96 -9.87
N LEU A 145 -4.93 -17.29 -8.58
CA LEU A 145 -4.29 -18.53 -8.13
C LEU A 145 -5.01 -19.75 -8.70
N THR A 146 -6.33 -19.78 -8.63
CA THR A 146 -7.15 -20.88 -9.18
C THR A 146 -6.96 -21.02 -10.69
N ALA A 147 -6.96 -19.92 -11.44
CA ALA A 147 -6.73 -19.94 -12.88
C ALA A 147 -5.31 -20.45 -13.23
N THR A 148 -4.31 -20.02 -12.46
CA THR A 148 -2.92 -20.45 -12.63
C THR A 148 -2.73 -21.94 -12.33
N MET A 149 -3.37 -22.44 -11.27
CA MET A 149 -3.34 -23.86 -10.91
C MET A 149 -3.97 -24.72 -12.00
N LYS A 150 -5.14 -24.34 -12.53
CA LYS A 150 -5.78 -25.05 -13.65
C LYS A 150 -4.91 -25.08 -14.91
N ALA A 151 -4.32 -23.94 -15.27
CA ALA A 151 -3.41 -23.86 -16.40
C ALA A 151 -2.17 -24.77 -16.21
N SER A 152 -1.67 -24.86 -14.98
CA SER A 152 -0.55 -25.74 -14.61
C SER A 152 -0.94 -27.22 -14.68
N GLU A 153 -2.12 -27.60 -14.19
CA GLU A 153 -2.66 -28.97 -14.29
C GLU A 153 -2.84 -29.40 -15.76
N GLU A 154 -3.40 -28.53 -16.60
CA GLU A 154 -3.55 -28.79 -18.03
C GLU A 154 -2.20 -28.95 -18.74
N ALA A 155 -1.22 -28.10 -18.42
CA ALA A 155 0.13 -28.21 -18.98
C ALA A 155 0.78 -29.55 -18.56
N MET A 156 0.67 -29.92 -17.27
CA MET A 156 1.20 -31.20 -16.76
C MET A 156 0.52 -32.43 -17.38
N SER A 157 -0.77 -32.33 -17.71
CA SER A 157 -1.52 -33.42 -18.36
C SER A 157 -1.04 -33.71 -19.79
N LYS A 158 -0.45 -32.71 -20.47
CA LYS A 158 0.04 -32.81 -21.85
C LYS A 158 1.50 -33.27 -21.95
N LEU A 159 2.19 -33.44 -20.84
CA LEU A 159 3.58 -33.91 -20.83
C LEU A 159 3.66 -35.41 -21.10
N SER A 160 4.70 -35.80 -21.85
CA SER A 160 5.07 -37.21 -21.99
C SER A 160 5.55 -37.77 -20.65
N ASP A 161 5.52 -39.09 -20.48
CA ASP A 161 5.97 -39.71 -19.24
C ASP A 161 7.48 -39.52 -19.03
N GLU A 162 8.27 -39.41 -20.11
CA GLU A 162 9.69 -39.07 -20.06
C GLU A 162 9.92 -37.65 -19.51
N ASP A 163 9.10 -36.68 -19.92
CA ASP A 163 9.20 -35.29 -19.46
C ASP A 163 8.76 -35.14 -18.01
N LYS A 164 7.72 -35.89 -17.58
CA LYS A 164 7.30 -35.95 -16.16
C LYS A 164 8.41 -36.51 -15.27
N GLU A 165 9.14 -37.52 -15.76
CA GLU A 165 10.22 -38.14 -15.00
C GLU A 165 11.45 -37.23 -14.89
N LYS A 166 11.77 -36.49 -15.96
CA LYS A 166 12.79 -35.42 -15.91
C LYS A 166 12.42 -34.33 -14.92
N LEU A 167 11.16 -33.87 -14.93
CA LEU A 167 10.67 -32.87 -13.96
C LEU A 167 10.74 -33.38 -12.52
N LYS A 168 10.32 -34.62 -12.25
CA LYS A 168 10.44 -35.22 -10.91
C LYS A 168 11.89 -35.20 -10.40
N LYS A 169 12.84 -35.62 -11.24
CA LYS A 169 14.28 -35.60 -10.88
C LYS A 169 14.77 -34.19 -10.54
N ILE A 170 14.29 -33.17 -11.25
CA ILE A 170 14.63 -31.77 -10.96
C ILE A 170 14.05 -31.34 -9.60
N PHE A 171 12.77 -31.60 -9.33
CA PHE A 171 12.14 -31.25 -8.05
C PHE A 171 12.78 -31.96 -6.85
N ASP A 172 13.16 -33.23 -7.01
CA ASP A 172 13.83 -34.01 -5.96
C ASP A 172 15.26 -33.51 -5.70
N SER A 173 15.94 -32.96 -6.71
CA SER A 173 17.28 -32.38 -6.59
C SER A 173 17.33 -30.96 -6.02
N ALA A 174 16.18 -30.27 -5.98
CA ALA A 174 16.05 -28.90 -5.50
C ALA A 174 15.70 -28.80 -4.00
N LYS A 175 15.76 -29.93 -3.28
CA LYS A 175 15.39 -30.05 -1.87
C LYS A 175 16.62 -30.06 -0.95
#